data_AF-A0A0C2D2L1-F1
#
_entry.id   AF-A0A0C2D2L1-F1
#
_cell.length_a   1.000
_cell.length_b   1.000
_cell.length_c   1.000
_cell.angle_alpha   90.00
_cell.angle_beta   90.00
_cell.angle_gamma   90.00
#
_symmetry.space_group_name_H-M   'P 1'
#
loop_
_entity.id
_entity.type
_entity.pdbx_description
1 polymer ?
#
loop_
_entity_poly.entity_id
_entity_poly.type
_entity_poly.pdbx_seq_one_letter_code
_entity_poly.pdbx_strand_id
1 'polypeptide(L)' 'MAGKLRFLDNREDEQTRGITMKASGISLLYGPLLVNLMDSPGHVDFSSEVTSALLLSDIALLLVDVVRLVE' A
#
# COMPACT_ATOMS: atom_id res chain seq x y z
N MET A 1 -7.60 -5.71 16.70
CA MET A 1 -6.27 -5.06 16.70
C MET A 1 -5.86 -4.90 15.25
N ALA A 2 -6.11 -3.72 14.67
CA ALA A 2 -5.62 -3.41 13.32
C ALA A 2 -4.07 -3.46 13.31
N GLY A 3 -3.48 -3.93 12.21
CA GLY A 3 -2.02 -3.90 12.02
C GLY A 3 -1.21 -5.02 12.68
N LYS A 4 -1.82 -6.02 13.34
CA LYS A 4 -1.09 -7.20 13.84
C LYS A 4 -0.59 -8.13 12.74
N LEU A 5 -1.25 -8.11 11.58
CA LEU A 5 -0.97 -8.98 10.45
C LEU A 5 -0.75 -8.10 9.23
N ARG A 6 0.53 -7.82 8.94
CA ARG A 6 0.97 -7.01 7.80
C ARG A 6 1.30 -7.94 6.63
N PHE A 7 0.26 -8.36 5.92
CA PHE A 7 0.38 -9.34 4.84
C PHE A 7 1.24 -8.85 3.67
N LEU A 8 1.20 -7.55 3.38
CA LEU A 8 1.88 -6.96 2.23
C LEU A 8 3.30 -6.46 2.57
N ASP A 9 3.60 -6.23 3.85
CA ASP A 9 4.94 -5.90 4.34
C ASP A 9 5.77 -7.18 4.55
N ASN A 10 6.07 -7.94 3.50
CA ASN A 10 6.71 -9.25 3.66
C ASN A 10 8.22 -9.19 3.97
N ARG A 11 8.84 -8.02 3.88
CA ARG A 11 10.28 -7.85 4.10
C ARG A 11 10.60 -7.64 5.59
N GLU A 12 11.74 -8.14 6.03
CA GLU A 12 12.17 -8.06 7.43
C GLU A 12 12.37 -6.61 7.92
N ASP A 13 12.85 -5.73 7.03
CA ASP A 13 13.03 -4.30 7.30
C ASP A 13 11.70 -3.58 7.49
N GLU A 14 10.70 -3.89 6.66
CA GLU A 14 9.33 -3.35 6.76
C GLU A 14 8.63 -3.84 8.04
N GLN A 15 8.76 -5.12 8.38
CA GLN A 15 8.19 -5.68 9.61
C GLN A 15 8.78 -5.00 10.86
N THR A 16 10.10 -4.80 10.88
CA THR A 16 10.82 -4.15 12.00
C THR A 16 10.43 -2.68 12.15
N ARG A 17 10.33 -1.94 11.05
CA ARG A 17 10.04 -0.50 11.06
C ARG A 17 8.55 -0.18 11.14
N GLY A 18 7.71 -1.12 10.73
CA GLY A 18 6.26 -0.97 10.66
C GLY A 18 5.76 0.04 9.65
N ILE A 19 6.47 0.13 8.53
CA ILE A 19 6.11 0.94 7.37
C ILE A 19 6.35 0.12 6.10
N THR A 20 5.52 0.33 5.10
CA THR A 20 5.73 -0.18 3.73
C THR A 20 6.83 0.64 3.07
N MET A 21 7.85 -0.04 2.52
CA MET A 21 9.01 0.58 1.86
C MET A 21 9.08 0.20 0.38
N LYS A 22 8.47 -0.92 -0.01
CA LYS A 22 8.36 -1.38 -1.41
C LYS A 22 6.91 -1.63 -1.79
N ALA A 23 6.58 -1.32 -3.04
CA ALA A 23 5.25 -1.63 -3.54
C ALA A 23 5.04 -3.15 -3.63
N SER A 24 3.91 -3.64 -3.12
CA SER A 24 3.55 -5.06 -3.09
C SER A 24 2.15 -5.26 -3.65
N GLY A 25 1.96 -6.32 -4.44
CA GLY A 25 0.69 -6.62 -5.11
C GLY A 25 -0.03 -7.83 -4.50
N ILE A 26 -1.36 -7.79 -4.49
CA ILE A 26 -2.20 -8.96 -4.24
C ILE A 26 -3.36 -9.03 -5.23
N SER A 27 -3.65 -10.22 -5.73
CA SER A 27 -4.83 -10.46 -6.57
C SER A 27 -5.97 -11.00 -5.72
N LEU A 28 -7.13 -10.34 -5.80
CA LEU A 28 -8.35 -10.71 -5.11
C LEU A 28 -9.43 -11.06 -6.15
N LEU A 29 -10.09 -12.20 -5.95
CA LEU A 29 -11.22 -12.59 -6.78
C LEU A 29 -12.51 -12.04 -6.15
N TYR A 30 -13.23 -11.19 -6.89
CA TYR A 30 -14.53 -10.65 -6.51
C TYR A 30 -15.59 -11.09 -7.54
N GLY A 31 -16.28 -12.20 -7.25
CA GLY A 31 -17.18 -12.82 -8.21
C GLY A 31 -16.42 -13.26 -9.48
N PRO A 32 -16.82 -12.84 -10.68
CA PRO A 32 -16.08 -13.12 -11.91
C PRO A 32 -14.90 -12.17 -12.18
N LEU A 33 -14.71 -11.14 -11.35
CA LEU A 33 -13.69 -10.10 -11.56
C LEU A 33 -12.41 -10.43 -10.77
N LEU A 34 -11.27 -10.42 -11.45
CA LEU A 34 -9.96 -10.44 -10.82
C LEU A 34 -9.49 -9.00 -10.59
N VAL A 35 -9.38 -8.60 -9.32
CA VAL A 35 -8.92 -7.27 -8.93
C VAL A 35 -7.49 -7.37 -8.41
N ASN A 36 -6.58 -6.65 -9.03
CA ASN A 36 -5.20 -6.53 -8.55
C ASN A 36 -5.07 -5.27 -7.71
N LEU A 37 -4.74 -5.43 -6.42
CA LEU A 37 -4.42 -4.32 -5.55
C LEU A 37 -2.91 -4.15 -5.49
N MET A 38 -2.46 -2.93 -5.69
CA MET A 38 -1.08 -2.50 -5.44
C MET A 38 -1.06 -1.67 -4.17
N ASP A 39 -0.37 -2.15 -3.14
CA ASP A 39 -0.09 -1.41 -1.93
C ASP A 39 1.24 -0.68 -2.09
N SER A 40 1.23 0.64 -1.92
CA SER A 40 2.38 1.51 -2.15
C SER A 40 2.81 2.20 -0.85
N PRO A 41 4.10 2.50 -0.66
CA PRO A 41 4.57 3.27 0.49
C PRO A 41 3.87 4.62 0.66
N GLY A 42 3.62 5.06 1.91
CA GLY A 42 3.04 6.37 2.19
C GLY A 42 4.06 7.48 2.50
N HIS A 43 5.34 7.14 2.66
CA HIS A 43 6.38 8.09 3.05
C HIS A 43 7.02 8.77 1.83
N VAL A 44 7.33 10.07 1.96
CA VAL A 44 7.85 10.91 0.86
C VAL A 44 9.17 10.39 0.27
N ASP A 45 9.99 9.74 1.09
CA ASP A 45 11.26 9.14 0.69
C ASP A 45 11.10 7.99 -0.33
N PHE A 46 9.89 7.44 -0.48
CA PHE A 46 9.58 6.34 -1.40
C PHE A 46 8.67 6.77 -2.56
N SER A 47 8.67 8.05 -2.91
CA SER A 47 7.85 8.62 -4.00
C SER A 47 8.01 7.90 -5.36
N SER A 48 9.17 7.31 -5.64
CA SER A 48 9.41 6.51 -6.86
C SER A 48 8.59 5.21 -6.89
N GLU A 49 8.38 4.57 -5.74
CA GLU A 49 7.53 3.37 -5.60
C GLU A 49 6.06 3.73 -5.80
N VAL A 50 5.61 4.85 -5.20
CA VAL A 50 4.24 5.37 -5.38
C VAL A 50 3.97 5.67 -6.85
N THR A 51 4.91 6.33 -7.52
CA THR A 51 4.79 6.64 -8.95
C THR A 51 4.71 5.37 -9.79
N SER A 52 5.53 4.37 -9.50
CA SER A 52 5.53 3.10 -10.22
C SER A 52 4.22 2.34 -10.02
N ALA A 53 3.71 2.26 -8.78
CA ALA A 53 2.43 1.64 -8.47
C ALA A 53 1.27 2.36 -9.18
N LEU A 54 1.30 3.68 -9.23
CA LEU A 54 0.28 4.49 -9.91
C LEU A 54 0.29 4.26 -11.42
N LEU A 55 1.47 4.19 -12.05
CA LEU A 55 1.60 3.93 -13.49
C LEU A 55 1.15 2.52 -13.90
N LEU A 56 1.18 1.56 -12.97
CA LEU A 56 0.70 0.18 -13.18
C LEU A 56 -0.79 0.02 -12.90
N SER A 57 -1.43 1.01 -12.28
CA SER A 57 -2.81 0.92 -11.79
C SER A 57 -3.76 1.71 -12.68
N ASP A 58 -4.90 1.10 -13.00
CA ASP A 58 -5.99 1.81 -13.70
C ASP A 58 -6.69 2.83 -12.79
N ILE A 59 -6.73 2.53 -11.48
CA ILE A 59 -7.44 3.30 -10.46
C ILE A 59 -6.51 3.47 -9.24
N ALA A 60 -6.52 4.66 -8.65
CA ALA A 60 -5.85 4.94 -7.39
C ALA A 60 -6.86 5.15 -6.27
N LEU A 61 -6.62 4.52 -5.11
CA LEU A 61 -7.38 4.75 -3.88
C LEU A 61 -6.56 5.60 -2.92
N LEU A 62 -7.02 6.82 -2.64
CA LEU A 62 -6.36 7.73 -1.71
C LEU A 62 -6.94 7.58 -0.30
N LEU A 63 -6.14 7.06 0.62
CA LEU A 63 -6.48 6.96 2.04
C LEU A 63 -5.89 8.17 2.78
N VAL A 64 -6.75 8.96 3.42
CA VAL A 64 -6.34 10.15 4.18
C VAL A 64 -6.75 10.01 5.63
N ASP A 65 -5.79 10.18 6.53
CA ASP A 65 -6.06 10.29 7.96
C ASP A 65 -6.70 11.64 8.25
N VAL A 66 -7.99 11.60 8.61
CA VAL A 66 -8.80 12.81 8.88
C VAL A 66 -8.23 13.61 10.06
N VAL A 67 -7.61 12.97 11.06
CA VAL A 67 -7.12 13.68 12.24
C VAL A 67 -5.88 14.50 11.90
N ARG A 68 -4.94 13.93 11.13
CA ARG A 68 -3.71 14.63 10.71
C ARG A 68 -3.94 15.65 9.61
N LEU A 69 -5.01 15.53 8.81
CA LEU A 69 -5.25 16.45 7.70
C LEU A 69 -5.60 17.88 8.18
N VAL A 70 -6.12 18.01 9.39
CA VAL A 70 -6.59 19.29 9.95
C VAL A 70 -5.56 19.97 10.85
N GLU A 71 -4.42 19.32 11.11
CA GLU A 71 -3.23 19.91 11.76
C GLU A 71 -2.28 20.49 10.71
#